data_AF-A0A2E1GSK5-F1
#
_entry.id   AF-A0A2E1GSK5-F1
#
_cell.length_a   1.000
_cell.length_b   1.000
_cell.length_c   1.000
_cell.angle_alpha   90.00
_cell.angle_beta   90.00
_cell.angle_gamma   90.00
#
_symmetry.space_group_name_H-M   'P 1'
#
loop_
_entity.id
_entity.type
_entity.pdbx_description
1 polymer ?
#
loop_
_entity_poly.entity_id
_entity_poly.type
_entity_poly.pdbx_seq_one_letter_code
_entity_poly.pdbx_strand_id
1 'polypeptide(L)' 'FGSDLKNILFEQITPQSLSNVEDSIRQSLSTWLPYVRVANLVVVQDDRNPNQVGVSLEYSTTLEPTALDTISFKFDLGV' A
#
# COMPACT_ATOMS: atom_id res chain seq x y z
N PHE A 1 8.22 -0.24 13.95
CA PHE A 1 8.22 0.95 13.08
C PHE A 1 7.97 0.48 11.66
N GLY A 2 7.03 1.11 10.95
CA GLY A 2 6.57 0.63 9.65
C GLY A 2 5.11 0.17 9.68
N SER A 3 4.76 -0.73 8.77
CA SER A 3 3.39 -1.20 8.52
C SER A 3 3.26 -2.71 8.74
N ASP A 4 2.07 -3.17 9.10
CA ASP A 4 1.77 -4.59 9.43
C ASP A 4 1.57 -5.46 8.18
N LEU A 5 1.99 -4.97 7.02
CA LEU A 5 1.78 -5.58 5.70
C LEU A 5 2.25 -7.03 5.62
N LYS A 6 3.37 -7.37 6.25
CA LYS A 6 3.89 -8.74 6.22
C LYS A 6 2.95 -9.72 6.93
N ASN A 7 2.32 -9.33 8.02
CA ASN A 7 1.41 -10.23 8.72
C ASN A 7 0.11 -10.43 7.93
N ILE A 8 -0.41 -9.36 7.31
CA ILE A 8 -1.65 -9.41 6.52
C ILE A 8 -1.47 -10.20 5.22
N LEU A 9 -0.31 -10.04 4.55
CA LEU A 9 -0.05 -10.65 3.25
C LEU A 9 0.42 -12.12 3.33
N PHE A 10 0.82 -12.63 4.51
CA PHE A 10 1.20 -14.04 4.68
C PHE A 10 0.01 -14.97 4.96
N GLU A 11 -1.17 -14.42 5.21
CA GLU A 11 -2.42 -15.19 5.24
C GLU A 11 -2.99 -15.38 3.82
N GLN A 12 -4.05 -16.18 3.67
CA GLN A 12 -4.73 -16.32 2.39
C GLN A 12 -5.16 -14.93 1.88
N ILE A 13 -4.73 -14.54 0.68
CA ILE A 13 -5.15 -13.28 0.07
C ILE A 13 -6.65 -13.37 -0.24
N THR A 14 -7.40 -12.54 0.45
CA THR A 14 -8.84 -12.32 0.21
C THR A 14 -9.07 -10.84 -0.10
N PRO A 15 -10.23 -10.46 -0.66
CA PRO A 15 -10.60 -9.05 -0.80
C PRO A 15 -10.50 -8.27 0.52
N GLN A 16 -10.79 -8.93 1.65
CA GLN A 16 -10.64 -8.33 2.97
C GLN A 16 -9.15 -8.10 3.32
N SER A 17 -8.26 -9.04 3.00
CA SER A 17 -6.82 -8.89 3.21
C SER A 17 -6.26 -7.71 2.42
N LEU A 18 -6.71 -7.49 1.18
CA LEU A 18 -6.32 -6.33 0.36
C LEU A 18 -6.82 -5.00 0.97
N SER A 19 -8.05 -4.97 1.49
CA SER A 19 -8.57 -3.81 2.23
C SER A 19 -7.74 -3.52 3.49
N ASN A 20 -7.39 -4.56 4.25
CA ASN A 20 -6.58 -4.41 5.46
C ASN A 20 -5.17 -3.88 5.14
N VAL A 21 -4.61 -4.27 3.99
CA VAL A 21 -3.33 -3.73 3.48
C VAL A 21 -3.44 -2.23 3.21
N GLU A 22 -4.52 -1.78 2.54
CA GLU A 22 -4.75 -0.34 2.33
C GLU A 22 -4.82 0.43 3.65
N ASP A 23 -5.62 -0.07 4.60
CA ASP A 23 -5.81 0.59 5.88
C ASP A 23 -4.51 0.66 6.68
N SER A 24 -3.74 -0.42 6.70
CA SER A 24 -2.43 -0.46 7.37
C SER A 24 -1.43 0.52 6.76
N ILE A 25 -1.44 0.69 5.43
CA ILE A 25 -0.61 1.71 4.74
C ILE A 25 -1.06 3.10 5.16
N ARG A 26 -2.36 3.42 5.07
CA ARG A 26 -2.89 4.74 5.44
C ARG A 26 -2.60 5.09 6.89
N GLN A 27 -2.79 4.14 7.81
CA GLN A 27 -2.49 4.34 9.23
C GLN A 27 -1.00 4.58 9.48
N SER A 28 -0.14 3.83 8.78
CA SER A 28 1.32 3.99 8.89
C SER A 28 1.77 5.35 8.36
N LEU A 29 1.24 5.79 7.21
CA LEU A 29 1.51 7.11 6.65
C LEU A 29 1.02 8.21 7.59
N SER A 30 -0.18 8.09 8.16
CA SER A 30 -0.69 9.09 9.11
C SER A 30 0.13 9.16 10.39
N THR A 31 0.71 8.05 10.83
CA THR A 31 1.53 7.98 12.06
C THR A 31 2.94 8.53 11.83
N TRP A 32 3.57 8.14 10.72
CA TRP A 32 5.00 8.39 10.49
C TRP A 32 5.27 9.56 9.54
N LEU A 33 4.35 9.89 8.64
CA LEU A 33 4.49 10.88 7.57
C LEU A 33 3.26 11.80 7.47
N PRO A 34 2.94 12.57 8.53
CA PRO A 34 1.71 13.38 8.58
C PRO A 34 1.66 14.53 7.54
N TYR A 35 2.79 14.83 6.91
CA TYR A 35 2.90 15.83 5.85
C TYR A 35 2.66 15.27 4.44
N VAL A 36 2.46 13.96 4.30
CA VAL A 36 2.13 13.30 3.03
C VAL A 36 0.61 13.19 2.89
N ARG A 37 0.08 13.60 1.75
CA ARG A 37 -1.32 13.46 1.38
C ARG A 37 -1.47 12.36 0.35
N VAL A 38 -2.23 11.33 0.68
CA VAL A 38 -2.57 10.26 -0.26
C VAL A 38 -3.62 10.77 -1.23
N ALA A 39 -3.30 10.82 -2.53
CA ALA A 39 -4.24 11.16 -3.59
C ALA A 39 -4.97 9.91 -4.08
N ASN A 40 -4.22 8.83 -4.30
CA ASN A 40 -4.77 7.54 -4.70
C ASN A 40 -3.92 6.40 -4.13
N LEU A 41 -4.56 5.31 -3.71
CA LEU A 41 -3.88 4.09 -3.26
C LEU A 41 -4.61 2.91 -3.91
N VAL A 42 -3.87 2.11 -4.66
CA VAL A 42 -4.39 0.94 -5.36
C VAL A 42 -3.61 -0.28 -4.89
N VAL A 43 -4.34 -1.26 -4.37
CA VAL A 43 -3.78 -2.54 -3.92
C VAL A 43 -4.48 -3.64 -4.71
N VAL A 44 -3.72 -4.39 -5.49
CA VAL A 44 -4.25 -5.43 -6.39
C VAL A 44 -3.42 -6.70 -6.28
N GLN A 45 -4.10 -7.84 -6.28
CA GLN A 45 -3.47 -9.13 -6.49
C GLN A 45 -3.24 -9.34 -7.99
N ASP A 46 -2.11 -9.93 -8.37
CA ASP A 46 -1.82 -10.21 -9.78
C ASP A 46 -2.67 -11.40 -10.27
N ASP A 47 -3.44 -11.19 -11.35
CA ASP A 47 -4.32 -12.22 -11.93
C ASP A 47 -3.57 -13.44 -12.48
N ARG A 48 -2.29 -13.27 -12.87
CA ARG A 48 -1.42 -14.32 -13.40
C ARG A 48 -0.60 -14.98 -12.31
N ASN A 49 -0.28 -14.26 -11.24
CA ASN A 49 0.42 -14.78 -10.07
C ASN A 49 -0.32 -14.41 -8.78
N PRO A 50 -1.19 -15.29 -8.26
CA PRO A 50 -1.93 -15.06 -7.02
C PRO A 50 -1.02 -14.80 -5.80
N ASN A 51 0.25 -15.17 -5.86
CA ASN A 51 1.21 -14.92 -4.78
C ASN A 51 1.89 -13.55 -4.90
N GLN A 52 1.46 -12.70 -5.84
CA GLN A 52 1.97 -11.34 -6.00
C GLN A 52 0.88 -10.32 -5.69
N VAL A 53 1.25 -9.32 -4.87
CA VAL A 53 0.41 -8.15 -4.61
C VAL A 53 1.14 -6.90 -5.07
N GLY A 54 0.53 -6.16 -5.98
CA GLY A 54 0.96 -4.84 -6.43
C GLY A 54 0.31 -3.75 -5.59
N VAL A 55 1.13 -2.78 -5.16
CA VAL A 55 0.68 -1.58 -4.47
C VAL A 55 1.17 -0.37 -5.24
N SER A 56 0.26 0.54 -5.59
CA SER A 56 0.57 1.83 -6.19
C SER A 56 0.01 2.95 -5.35
N LEU A 57 0.89 3.84 -4.89
CA LEU A 57 0.54 4.99 -4.07
C LEU A 57 0.86 6.27 -4.84
N GLU A 58 -0.17 7.04 -5.15
CA GLU A 58 -0.06 8.41 -5.62
C GLU A 58 -0.23 9.35 -4.43
N TYR A 59 0.70 10.28 -4.26
CA TYR A 59 0.71 11.20 -3.13
C TYR A 59 1.23 12.57 -3.53
N SER A 60 0.93 13.55 -2.69
CA SER A 60 1.59 14.86 -2.68
C SER A 60 2.08 15.18 -1.27
N THR A 61 2.85 16.26 -1.14
CA THR A 61 3.28 16.76 0.17
C THR A 61 2.54 18.03 0.52
N THR A 62 2.45 18.34 1.81
CA THR A 62 1.88 19.61 2.27
C THR A 62 2.64 20.85 1.78
N LEU A 63 3.93 20.71 1.44
CA LEU A 63 4.73 21.78 0.84
C LEU A 63 4.40 21.98 -0.64
N GLU A 64 4.21 20.89 -1.39
CA GLU A 64 3.93 20.92 -2.83
C GLU A 64 2.64 20.14 -3.13
N PRO A 65 1.45 20.71 -2.82
CA PRO A 65 0.18 19.97 -2.88
C PRO A 65 -0.26 19.65 -4.32
N THR A 66 0.26 20.38 -5.31
CA THR A 66 -0.04 20.19 -6.75
C THR A 66 0.94 19.25 -7.44
N ALA A 67 2.08 18.94 -6.82
CA ALA A 67 3.04 17.98 -7.36
C ALA A 67 2.63 16.58 -6.88
N LEU A 68 2.11 15.77 -7.81
CA LEU A 68 1.78 14.38 -7.58
C LEU A 68 2.96 13.50 -7.95
N ASP A 69 3.40 12.69 -7.00
CA ASP A 69 4.38 11.63 -7.20
C ASP A 69 3.70 10.27 -7.04
N THR A 70 4.22 9.28 -7.75
CA THR A 70 3.76 7.89 -7.64
C THR A 70 4.91 6.98 -7.25
N ILE A 71 4.67 6.13 -6.27
CA ILE A 71 5.59 5.03 -5.95
C ILE A 71 4.81 3.72 -6.05
N SER A 72 5.41 2.75 -6.73
CA SER A 72 4.86 1.41 -6.89
C SER A 72 5.79 0.37 -6.26
N PHE A 73 5.19 -0.56 -5.53
CA PHE A 73 5.88 -1.69 -4.89
C PHE A 73 5.19 -2.99 -5.30
N LYS A 74 5.98 -4.05 -5.39
CA LYS A 74 5.49 -5.40 -5.61
C LYS A 74 5.95 -6.28 -4.46
N PHE A 75 5.00 -7.01 -3.88
CA PHE A 75 5.28 -8.02 -2.88
C PHE A 75 5.16 -9.38 -3.54
N ASP A 76 6.29 -10.10 -3.61
CA ASP A 76 6.31 -11.50 -3.99
C ASP A 76 6.27 -12.36 -2.72
N LEU A 77 5.16 -13.04 -2.52
CA LEU A 77 4.98 -14.00 -1.44
C LEU A 77 5.57 -15.32 -1.94
N GLY A 78 6.83 -15.56 -1.59
CA GLY A 78 7.59 -16.72 -2.03
C GLY A 78 6.87 -18.05 -1.72
N VAL A 79 7.13 -19.04 -2.58
CA VAL A 79 6.82 -20.46 -2.34
C VAL A 79 7.67 -21.05 -1.22
#